data_AF-A0A966HFY5-F1
#
_entry.id   AF-A0A966HFY5-F1
#
_cell.length_a   1.000
_cell.length_b   1.000
_cell.length_c   1.000
_cell.angle_alpha   90.00
_cell.angle_beta   90.00
_cell.angle_gamma   90.00
#
_symmetry.space_group_name_H-M   'P 1'
#
loop_
_entity.id
_entity.type
_entity.pdbx_description
1 polymer ?
#
loop_
_entity_poly.entity_id
_entity_poly.type
_entity_poly.pdbx_seq_one_letter_code
_entity_poly.pdbx_strand_id
1 'polypeptide(L)'
;MDPKLLKAVSATMPKFNETIASGFHQREFEQIHKRYEYLLRMTFEPIEKKGVWFVGVRSVRPHEMYNVIAKNTQQKTFETNKESLYPVKLVFKYGMDKNTAREMDPVYVLLPFCDRYGDVWIRGSQYSLQIVLADRGLSVTKDDQIFVRLLGYKFKVGTEQYEYTQIHNEINPVRETNLPINLPANRFYVASEARRPNPTKTPTPLLAWYVFAEYGFSETMRKFGECDYAIGDRDAIIQQYSEDKGWKLFGSKGLAIGKSITPYVNCGLAIAAKPLNEKRRGEIPNVAQQYIAALLYLCDVGGEFIDLDKLDDKYFWRMMVGHASIKAGGNLTHLEKQMADHFDSMNEGLDQTSIQRFAEQRIVVKDRYELFNYIIANRAEIVKTSDKANMLHKEISSSEFTLDKLITAANRFKHDVKNTTELNYERVKSFMSSHFKLRDIESAAWESNMIQEATPTDCPIADYGFGVMSQAKVFGPRNNGRNSDFNPNDPANCIHGSVPFVMSFQRVTKPDPNACGFLAPCVHLINDKYLGLRPEDVELYEATVSRLTKSEVKIK
;
A
#
# COMPACT_ATOMS: atom_id res chain seq x y z
N MET A 1 37.32 -36.05 -12.05
CA MET A 1 35.97 -36.61 -12.28
C MET A 1 35.87 -37.08 -13.73
N ASP A 2 35.19 -38.20 -14.00
CA ASP A 2 35.03 -38.74 -15.36
C ASP A 2 34.22 -37.78 -16.26
N PRO A 3 34.76 -37.33 -17.41
CA PRO A 3 34.05 -36.44 -18.34
C PRO A 3 32.71 -36.99 -18.86
N LYS A 4 32.57 -38.31 -19.01
CA LYS A 4 31.30 -38.93 -19.44
C LYS A 4 30.24 -38.84 -18.36
N LEU A 5 30.64 -39.07 -17.10
CA LEU A 5 29.77 -38.90 -15.94
C LEU A 5 29.35 -37.43 -15.78
N LEU A 6 30.30 -36.49 -15.89
CA LEU A 6 30.00 -35.05 -15.85
C LEU A 6 29.02 -34.64 -16.95
N LYS A 7 29.16 -35.18 -18.16
CA LYS A 7 28.24 -34.90 -19.27
C LYS A 7 26.84 -35.46 -19.02
N ALA A 8 26.74 -36.67 -18.47
CA ALA A 8 25.46 -37.27 -18.09
C ALA A 8 24.77 -36.46 -16.97
N VAL A 9 25.51 -36.14 -15.90
CA VAL A 9 25.02 -35.30 -14.80
C VAL A 9 24.59 -33.92 -15.30
N SER A 10 25.39 -33.28 -16.17
CA SER A 10 25.03 -31.98 -16.75
C SER A 10 23.80 -32.03 -17.66
N ALA A 11 23.47 -33.20 -18.24
CA ALA A 11 22.30 -33.39 -19.08
C ALA A 11 21.03 -33.64 -18.26
N THR A 12 21.13 -34.23 -17.07
CA THR A 12 19.97 -34.61 -16.24
C THR A 12 19.72 -33.66 -15.07
N MET A 13 20.74 -32.96 -14.56
CA MET A 13 20.57 -32.05 -13.43
C MET A 13 19.83 -30.78 -13.84
N PRO A 14 18.89 -30.29 -13.01
CA PRO A 14 18.26 -29.01 -13.25
C PRO A 14 19.31 -27.89 -13.23
N LYS A 15 19.29 -27.05 -14.26
CA LYS A 15 20.18 -25.90 -14.34
C LYS A 15 19.78 -24.83 -13.32
N PHE A 16 20.78 -24.16 -12.77
CA PHE A 16 20.53 -22.97 -11.96
C PHE A 16 19.96 -21.86 -12.85
N ASN A 17 19.05 -21.09 -12.28
CA ASN A 17 18.50 -19.94 -12.95
C ASN A 17 19.57 -18.85 -13.02
N GLU A 18 19.95 -18.47 -14.23
CA GLU A 18 21.03 -17.52 -14.47
C GLU A 18 20.71 -16.13 -13.90
N THR A 19 19.45 -15.72 -13.90
CA THR A 19 19.04 -14.39 -13.41
C THR A 19 19.30 -14.24 -11.92
N ILE A 20 18.97 -15.24 -11.09
CA ILE A 20 19.27 -15.18 -9.65
C ILE A 20 20.71 -15.54 -9.33
N ALA A 21 21.29 -16.55 -10.00
CA ALA A 21 22.63 -17.04 -9.67
C ALA A 21 23.75 -16.15 -10.22
N SER A 22 23.53 -15.43 -11.32
CA SER A 22 24.54 -14.57 -11.94
C SER A 22 24.50 -13.11 -11.52
N GLY A 23 23.60 -12.74 -10.59
CA GLY A 23 23.59 -11.44 -9.95
C GLY A 23 22.32 -10.63 -10.18
N PHE A 24 21.21 -11.10 -9.59
CA PHE A 24 19.93 -10.38 -9.60
C PHE A 24 20.06 -8.98 -8.99
N HIS A 25 20.68 -8.87 -7.81
CA HIS A 25 20.89 -7.58 -7.14
C HIS A 25 21.73 -6.64 -8.00
N GLN A 26 22.83 -7.12 -8.59
CA GLN A 26 23.65 -6.28 -9.45
C GLN A 26 22.83 -5.64 -10.59
N ARG A 27 21.96 -6.41 -11.26
CA ARG A 27 21.08 -5.91 -12.33
C ARG A 27 20.09 -4.86 -11.82
N GLU A 28 19.49 -5.09 -10.65
CA GLU A 28 18.56 -4.15 -10.01
C GLU A 28 19.23 -2.81 -9.62
N PHE A 29 20.53 -2.82 -9.29
CA PHE A 29 21.27 -1.64 -8.84
C PHE A 29 22.13 -0.97 -9.93
N GLU A 30 22.38 -1.61 -11.07
CA GLU A 30 23.23 -1.08 -12.16
C GLU A 30 22.77 0.31 -12.65
N GLN A 31 21.45 0.54 -12.69
CA GLN A 31 20.86 1.82 -13.10
C GLN A 31 20.11 2.52 -11.97
N ILE A 32 20.52 2.28 -10.71
CA ILE A 32 19.83 2.83 -9.54
C ILE A 32 19.73 4.36 -9.57
N HIS A 33 20.75 5.05 -10.12
CA HIS A 33 20.72 6.51 -10.29
C HIS A 33 19.61 6.98 -11.23
N LYS A 34 19.41 6.31 -12.37
CA LYS A 34 18.35 6.65 -13.35
C LYS A 34 16.98 6.35 -12.77
N ARG A 35 16.84 5.21 -12.09
CA ARG A 35 15.60 4.83 -11.41
C ARG A 35 15.24 5.85 -10.34
N TYR A 36 16.20 6.22 -9.50
CA TYR A 36 15.97 7.22 -8.46
C TYR A 36 15.59 8.58 -9.06
N GLU A 37 16.30 9.05 -10.09
CA GLU A 37 15.95 10.28 -10.79
C GLU A 37 14.52 10.25 -11.37
N TYR A 38 14.14 9.15 -12.05
CA TYR A 38 12.81 8.98 -12.61
C TYR A 38 11.72 9.10 -11.52
N LEU A 39 11.90 8.42 -10.39
CA LEU A 39 10.96 8.49 -9.26
C LEU A 39 10.88 9.90 -8.66
N LEU A 40 12.00 10.60 -8.55
CA LEU A 40 12.03 12.00 -8.07
C LEU A 40 11.34 12.96 -9.04
N ARG A 41 11.53 12.79 -10.36
CA ARG A 41 10.83 13.62 -11.37
C ARG A 41 9.32 13.49 -11.23
N MET A 42 8.82 12.27 -11.15
CA MET A 42 7.39 12.01 -10.92
C MET A 42 6.90 12.59 -9.59
N THR A 43 7.71 12.47 -8.54
CA THR A 43 7.35 12.97 -7.21
C THR A 43 7.29 14.51 -7.18
N PHE A 44 8.20 15.21 -7.87
CA PHE A 44 8.32 16.67 -7.79
C PHE A 44 7.57 17.44 -8.87
N GLU A 45 7.04 16.78 -9.91
CA GLU A 45 6.19 17.43 -10.92
C GLU A 45 5.09 18.33 -10.31
N PRO A 46 4.34 17.93 -9.27
CA PRO A 46 3.27 18.77 -8.71
C PRO A 46 3.73 20.06 -8.04
N ILE A 47 5.00 20.18 -7.63
CA ILE A 47 5.55 21.37 -6.96
C ILE A 47 6.25 22.34 -7.94
N GLU A 48 6.36 21.99 -9.22
CA GLU A 48 6.90 22.89 -10.25
C GLU A 48 6.07 24.18 -10.35
N LYS A 49 4.74 24.08 -10.18
CA LYS A 49 3.82 25.23 -10.13
C LYS A 49 4.07 26.21 -8.98
N LYS A 50 4.79 25.79 -7.93
CA LYS A 50 5.21 26.62 -6.80
C LYS A 50 6.58 27.27 -7.05
N GLY A 51 7.13 27.11 -8.25
CA GLY A 51 8.44 27.63 -8.64
C GLY A 51 9.62 26.81 -8.13
N VAL A 52 9.40 25.57 -7.68
CA VAL A 52 10.47 24.64 -7.28
C VAL A 52 10.67 23.61 -8.38
N TRP A 53 11.79 23.70 -9.09
CA TRP A 53 12.06 22.87 -10.26
C TRP A 53 13.13 21.84 -9.93
N PHE A 54 12.80 20.56 -10.04
CA PHE A 54 13.79 19.50 -9.96
C PHE A 54 14.52 19.33 -11.31
N VAL A 55 15.82 19.61 -11.33
CA VAL A 55 16.62 19.55 -12.55
C VAL A 55 17.07 18.12 -12.83
N GLY A 56 17.51 17.39 -11.81
CA GLY A 56 17.96 16.00 -11.95
C GLY A 56 18.94 15.57 -10.86
N VAL A 57 19.43 14.33 -11.00
CA VAL A 57 20.45 13.74 -10.13
C VAL A 57 21.79 13.79 -10.85
N ARG A 58 22.82 14.34 -10.21
CA ARG A 58 24.17 14.41 -10.80
C ARG A 58 25.18 13.66 -9.96
N SER A 59 26.15 13.03 -10.61
CA SER A 59 27.31 12.44 -9.96
C SER A 59 28.13 13.52 -9.27
N VAL A 60 28.70 13.15 -8.12
CA VAL A 60 29.53 14.03 -7.29
C VAL A 60 30.98 13.60 -7.44
N ARG A 61 31.89 14.56 -7.59
CA ARG A 61 33.33 14.26 -7.67
C ARG A 61 33.89 13.97 -6.27
N PRO A 62 34.91 13.12 -6.13
CA PRO A 62 35.46 12.76 -4.81
C PRO A 62 35.87 13.96 -3.94
N HIS A 63 36.49 14.99 -4.51
CA HIS A 63 36.89 16.19 -3.75
C HIS A 63 35.69 17.02 -3.25
N GLU A 64 34.60 17.07 -4.04
CA GLU A 64 33.37 17.76 -3.66
C GLU A 64 32.74 17.04 -2.47
N MET A 65 32.67 15.70 -2.53
CA MET A 65 32.19 14.88 -1.43
C MET A 65 33.04 15.03 -0.17
N TYR A 66 34.37 15.01 -0.32
CA TYR A 66 35.29 15.20 0.81
C TYR A 66 34.96 16.49 1.57
N ASN A 67 34.72 17.59 0.84
CA ASN A 67 34.36 18.87 1.45
C ASN A 67 32.99 18.82 2.16
N VAL A 68 32.02 18.08 1.62
CA VAL A 68 30.70 17.91 2.24
C VAL A 68 30.80 17.10 3.54
N ILE A 69 31.54 15.99 3.53
CA ILE A 69 31.76 15.16 4.73
C ILE A 69 32.55 15.96 5.78
N ALA A 70 33.66 16.58 5.38
CA ALA A 70 34.54 17.31 6.29
C ALA A 70 33.88 18.52 6.94
N LYS A 71 32.88 19.15 6.29
CA LYS A 71 32.10 20.24 6.88
C LYS A 71 31.17 19.79 8.02
N ASN A 72 30.74 18.53 8.00
CA ASN A 72 29.80 17.99 8.99
C ASN A 72 30.49 17.36 10.21
N THR A 73 31.81 17.16 10.17
CA THR A 73 32.56 16.55 11.27
C THR A 73 33.42 17.61 11.98
N GLN A 74 33.18 17.84 13.28
CA GLN A 74 33.96 18.83 14.08
C GLN A 74 35.47 18.58 14.03
N GLN A 75 35.89 17.31 13.97
CA GLN A 75 37.32 16.92 13.91
C GLN A 75 37.84 16.69 12.48
N LYS A 76 37.02 16.91 11.43
CA LYS A 76 37.35 16.55 10.03
C LYS A 76 37.94 15.13 9.88
N THR A 77 37.55 14.20 10.75
CA THR A 77 38.00 12.81 10.67
C THR A 77 37.33 12.16 9.46
N PHE A 78 38.15 11.53 8.62
CA PHE A 78 37.69 10.80 7.46
C PHE A 78 37.62 9.32 7.81
N GLU A 79 36.46 8.72 7.62
CA GLU A 79 36.26 7.29 7.83
C GLU A 79 36.89 6.52 6.67
N THR A 80 37.90 5.70 6.96
CA THR A 80 38.63 4.87 5.98
C THR A 80 38.02 3.47 5.82
N ASN A 81 36.90 3.22 6.49
CA ASN A 81 36.20 1.95 6.41
C ASN A 81 35.67 1.71 4.99
N LYS A 82 35.61 0.42 4.59
CA LYS A 82 35.05 0.02 3.30
C LYS A 82 33.57 0.44 3.23
N GLU A 83 33.19 1.05 2.11
CA GLU A 83 31.87 1.64 1.89
C GLU A 83 31.42 1.34 0.46
N SER A 84 30.19 0.85 0.30
CA SER A 84 29.53 0.58 -0.98
C SER A 84 28.44 1.61 -1.28
N LEU A 85 28.62 2.81 -0.77
CA LEU A 85 27.76 3.96 -0.99
C LEU A 85 28.51 5.02 -1.79
N TYR A 86 27.86 5.57 -2.80
CA TYR A 86 28.42 6.64 -3.63
C TYR A 86 27.54 7.89 -3.58
N PRO A 87 28.14 9.08 -3.58
CA PRO A 87 27.39 10.32 -3.49
C PRO A 87 26.78 10.74 -4.82
N VAL A 88 25.56 11.26 -4.72
CA VAL A 88 24.89 12.02 -5.78
C VAL A 88 24.37 13.34 -5.22
N LYS A 89 24.25 14.34 -6.09
CA LYS A 89 23.64 15.62 -5.73
C LYS A 89 22.30 15.78 -6.44
N LEU A 90 21.32 16.26 -5.68
CA LEU A 90 20.01 16.63 -6.19
C LEU A 90 20.05 18.12 -6.53
N VAL A 91 19.77 18.44 -7.79
CA VAL A 91 19.83 19.81 -8.29
C VAL A 91 18.41 20.37 -8.40
N PHE A 92 18.19 21.49 -7.73
CA PHE A 92 16.94 22.23 -7.76
C PHE A 92 17.16 23.66 -8.26
N LYS A 93 16.13 24.24 -8.87
CA LYS A 93 16.05 25.68 -9.13
C LYS A 93 14.82 26.26 -8.44
N TYR A 94 14.91 27.53 -8.05
CA TYR A 94 13.81 28.27 -7.47
C TYR A 94 13.52 29.56 -8.24
N GLY A 95 12.26 29.71 -8.68
CA GLY A 95 11.75 30.85 -9.44
C GLY A 95 10.49 30.47 -10.21
N MET A 96 9.63 31.45 -10.52
CA MET A 96 8.33 31.18 -11.15
C MET A 96 8.45 30.64 -12.59
N ASP A 97 9.51 31.01 -13.30
CA ASP A 97 9.82 30.49 -14.63
C ASP A 97 11.09 29.64 -14.56
N LYS A 98 11.02 28.42 -15.09
CA LYS A 98 12.10 27.44 -15.12
C LYS A 98 13.38 27.97 -15.78
N ASN A 99 13.24 28.85 -16.77
CA ASN A 99 14.36 29.38 -17.55
C ASN A 99 15.11 30.47 -16.79
N THR A 100 14.41 31.26 -15.98
CA THR A 100 14.96 32.36 -15.18
C THR A 100 15.19 31.99 -13.71
N ALA A 101 14.75 30.80 -13.28
CA ALA A 101 14.91 30.31 -11.91
C ALA A 101 16.38 30.18 -11.50
N ARG A 102 16.66 30.67 -10.28
CA ARG A 102 17.99 30.62 -9.66
C ARG A 102 18.32 29.20 -9.23
N GLU A 103 19.52 28.73 -9.55
CA GLU A 103 20.02 27.44 -9.04
C GLU A 103 20.18 27.49 -7.52
N MET A 104 19.63 26.47 -6.86
CA MET A 104 19.74 26.32 -5.41
C MET A 104 21.02 25.59 -5.03
N ASP A 105 21.46 25.80 -3.79
CA ASP A 105 22.54 24.98 -3.22
C ASP A 105 22.15 23.49 -3.30
N PRO A 106 22.98 22.63 -3.91
CA PRO A 106 22.65 21.23 -4.05
C PRO A 106 22.61 20.54 -2.69
N VAL A 107 21.67 19.60 -2.55
CA VAL A 107 21.68 18.63 -1.44
C VAL A 107 22.29 17.32 -1.91
N TYR A 108 22.95 16.64 -0.99
CA TYR A 108 23.71 15.42 -1.26
C TYR A 108 23.04 14.25 -0.57
N VAL A 109 22.91 13.14 -1.30
CA VAL A 109 22.44 11.86 -0.78
C VAL A 109 23.38 10.76 -1.26
N LEU A 110 23.47 9.69 -0.49
CA LEU A 110 24.19 8.48 -0.87
C LEU A 110 23.25 7.49 -1.55
N LEU A 111 23.73 6.88 -2.63
CA LEU A 111 23.09 5.73 -3.28
C LEU A 111 23.97 4.49 -3.11
N PRO A 112 23.38 3.30 -2.98
CA PRO A 112 24.14 2.07 -2.85
C PRO A 112 24.55 1.53 -4.22
N PHE A 113 25.70 0.88 -4.27
CA PHE A 113 26.06 -0.07 -5.32
C PHE A 113 26.38 -1.41 -4.65
N CYS A 114 26.20 -2.51 -5.36
CA CYS A 114 26.52 -3.83 -4.84
C CYS A 114 27.46 -4.57 -5.78
N ASP A 115 28.06 -5.63 -5.26
CA ASP A 115 28.80 -6.58 -6.08
C ASP A 115 27.84 -7.50 -6.87
N ARG A 116 28.37 -8.57 -7.47
CA ARG A 116 27.56 -9.53 -8.24
C ARG A 116 26.48 -10.19 -7.38
N TYR A 117 26.73 -10.45 -6.10
CA TYR A 117 25.83 -11.21 -5.24
C TYR A 117 24.89 -10.35 -4.41
N GLY A 118 25.06 -9.04 -4.44
CA GLY A 118 24.24 -8.11 -3.66
C GLY A 118 24.87 -7.68 -2.35
N ASP A 119 26.17 -7.92 -2.18
CA ASP A 119 26.91 -7.48 -1.01
C ASP A 119 27.18 -5.97 -1.07
N VAL A 120 26.95 -5.31 0.06
CA VAL A 120 27.22 -3.90 0.27
C VAL A 120 27.92 -3.70 1.59
N TRP A 121 28.87 -2.76 1.62
CA TRP A 121 29.61 -2.40 2.80
C TRP A 121 29.08 -1.09 3.36
N ILE A 122 28.70 -1.08 4.64
CA ILE A 122 28.31 0.13 5.35
C ILE A 122 29.21 0.27 6.56
N ARG A 123 30.07 1.30 6.56
CA ARG A 123 31.05 1.57 7.64
C ARG A 123 31.87 0.33 8.03
N GLY A 124 32.36 -0.41 7.03
CA GLY A 124 33.20 -1.59 7.23
C GLY A 124 32.46 -2.86 7.64
N SER A 125 31.14 -2.80 7.85
CA SER A 125 30.29 -4.00 8.04
C SER A 125 29.69 -4.43 6.71
N GLN A 126 29.74 -5.74 6.41
CA GLN A 126 29.12 -6.30 5.22
C GLN A 126 27.64 -6.61 5.47
N TYR A 127 26.80 -6.23 4.51
CA TYR A 127 25.39 -6.55 4.46
C TYR A 127 25.07 -7.19 3.12
N SER A 128 24.20 -8.19 3.14
CA SER A 128 23.62 -8.81 1.96
C SER A 128 22.23 -8.22 1.69
N LEU A 129 22.00 -7.80 0.45
CA LEU A 129 20.66 -7.49 -0.05
C LEU A 129 19.85 -8.77 -0.15
N GLN A 130 18.63 -8.75 0.40
CA GLN A 130 17.69 -9.85 0.29
C GLN A 130 16.71 -9.61 -0.86
N ILE A 131 16.30 -10.71 -1.49
CA ILE A 131 15.22 -10.69 -2.48
C ILE A 131 13.90 -10.53 -1.73
N VAL A 132 13.09 -9.54 -2.11
CA VAL A 132 11.76 -9.36 -1.55
C VAL A 132 10.74 -10.01 -2.47
N LEU A 133 9.94 -10.93 -1.92
CA LEU A 133 8.75 -11.45 -2.62
C LEU A 133 7.61 -10.46 -2.42
N ALA A 134 7.38 -9.65 -3.45
CA ALA A 134 6.31 -8.67 -3.49
C ALA A 134 5.03 -9.30 -4.05
N ASP A 135 3.93 -9.05 -3.36
CA ASP A 135 2.61 -9.41 -3.85
C ASP A 135 2.24 -8.50 -5.02
N ARG A 136 1.60 -9.08 -6.03
CA ARG A 136 1.07 -8.31 -7.15
C ARG A 136 -0.20 -7.59 -6.70
N GLY A 137 -0.08 -6.27 -6.51
CA GLY A 137 -1.25 -5.39 -6.45
C GLY A 137 -1.76 -5.07 -5.08
N LEU A 138 -3.05 -5.33 -4.92
CA LEU A 138 -3.75 -5.21 -3.64
C LEU A 138 -3.46 -6.46 -2.82
N SER A 139 -2.44 -6.38 -1.97
CA SER A 139 -2.08 -7.49 -1.10
C SER A 139 -2.97 -7.53 0.13
N VAL A 140 -3.15 -8.71 0.72
CA VAL A 140 -4.00 -8.90 1.90
C VAL A 140 -3.11 -9.22 3.09
N THR A 141 -3.20 -8.41 4.14
CA THR A 141 -2.43 -8.61 5.37
C THR A 141 -3.00 -9.75 6.21
N LYS A 142 -2.27 -10.19 7.25
CA LYS A 142 -2.76 -11.20 8.21
C LYS A 142 -4.12 -10.86 8.84
N ASP A 143 -4.40 -9.56 9.05
CA ASP A 143 -5.62 -9.06 9.69
C ASP A 143 -6.74 -8.79 8.67
N ASP A 144 -6.67 -9.44 7.49
CA ASP A 144 -7.58 -9.29 6.35
C ASP A 144 -7.77 -7.83 5.88
N GLN A 145 -6.74 -7.01 6.06
CA GLN A 145 -6.71 -5.65 5.54
C GLN A 145 -6.08 -5.64 4.15
N ILE A 146 -6.59 -4.82 3.25
CA ILE A 146 -5.99 -4.64 1.93
C ILE A 146 -4.84 -3.63 2.07
N PHE A 147 -3.61 -4.08 1.86
CA PHE A 147 -2.44 -3.22 1.79
C PHE A 147 -2.26 -2.69 0.37
N VAL A 148 -2.13 -1.36 0.27
CA VAL A 148 -1.94 -0.66 -0.99
C VAL A 148 -0.62 0.09 -0.94
N ARG A 149 0.22 -0.13 -1.95
CA ARG A 149 1.47 0.60 -2.16
C ARG A 149 1.35 1.50 -3.38
N LEU A 150 1.54 2.79 -3.16
CA LEU A 150 1.69 3.81 -4.18
C LEU A 150 3.12 4.36 -4.12
N LEU A 151 3.50 5.21 -5.08
CA LEU A 151 4.82 5.84 -5.07
C LEU A 151 4.98 6.73 -3.82
N GLY A 152 5.78 6.27 -2.86
CA GLY A 152 6.10 7.00 -1.63
C GLY A 152 4.96 7.18 -0.62
N TYR A 153 3.83 6.49 -0.82
CA TYR A 153 2.75 6.40 0.15
C TYR A 153 2.23 4.97 0.22
N LYS A 154 1.91 4.52 1.43
CA LYS A 154 1.40 3.17 1.69
C LYS A 154 0.31 3.21 2.76
N PHE A 155 -0.72 2.41 2.59
CA PHE A 155 -1.85 2.37 3.54
C PHE A 155 -2.48 0.98 3.58
N LYS A 156 -3.28 0.75 4.65
CA LYS A 156 -3.99 -0.51 4.88
C LYS A 156 -5.48 -0.23 5.04
N VAL A 157 -6.32 -0.78 4.18
CA VAL A 157 -7.77 -0.65 4.26
C VAL A 157 -8.33 -1.77 5.13
N GLY A 158 -8.83 -1.42 6.31
CA GLY A 158 -9.54 -2.32 7.20
C GLY A 158 -11.05 -2.26 6.96
N THR A 159 -11.82 -2.59 8.00
CA THR A 159 -13.29 -2.57 7.94
C THR A 159 -13.92 -2.02 9.21
N GLU A 160 -15.04 -1.33 9.04
CA GLU A 160 -16.04 -1.15 10.08
C GLU A 160 -17.15 -2.17 9.87
N GLN A 161 -17.50 -2.92 10.93
CA GLN A 161 -18.61 -3.87 10.89
C GLN A 161 -19.90 -3.10 11.14
N TYR A 162 -20.91 -3.33 10.31
CA TYR A 162 -22.20 -2.69 10.43
C TYR A 162 -23.33 -3.69 10.14
N GLU A 163 -24.49 -3.45 10.73
CA GLU A 163 -25.70 -4.22 10.48
C GLU A 163 -26.82 -3.21 10.20
N TYR A 164 -27.45 -3.33 9.03
CA TYR A 164 -28.59 -2.51 8.62
C TYR A 164 -29.74 -3.43 8.24
N THR A 165 -30.91 -2.84 8.01
CA THR A 165 -32.15 -3.60 7.82
C THR A 165 -32.65 -3.43 6.39
N GLN A 166 -33.00 -4.56 5.76
CA GLN A 166 -33.84 -4.57 4.55
C GLN A 166 -35.31 -4.67 4.96
N ILE A 167 -36.13 -3.79 4.42
CA ILE A 167 -37.55 -3.67 4.73
C ILE A 167 -38.37 -4.29 3.58
N HIS A 168 -39.24 -5.23 3.92
CA HIS A 168 -40.12 -5.94 2.99
C HIS A 168 -41.56 -5.51 3.22
N ASN A 169 -42.01 -4.53 2.44
CA ASN A 169 -43.33 -3.90 2.61
C ASN A 169 -44.48 -4.61 1.85
N GLU A 170 -44.19 -5.63 1.05
CA GLU A 170 -45.22 -6.46 0.40
C GLU A 170 -45.79 -7.55 1.31
N ILE A 171 -45.09 -7.87 2.39
CA ILE A 171 -45.54 -8.83 3.38
C ILE A 171 -46.31 -8.04 4.44
N ASN A 172 -47.53 -8.48 4.75
CA ASN A 172 -48.30 -7.93 5.87
C ASN A 172 -48.31 -8.94 7.03
N PRO A 173 -47.76 -8.62 8.21
CA PRO A 173 -47.10 -7.36 8.58
C PRO A 173 -45.74 -7.18 7.90
N VAL A 174 -45.32 -5.91 7.75
CA VAL A 174 -44.01 -5.53 7.16
C VAL A 174 -42.92 -6.34 7.84
N ARG A 175 -42.12 -7.02 7.03
CA ARG A 175 -41.04 -7.89 7.52
C ARG A 175 -39.71 -7.17 7.37
N GLU A 176 -38.85 -7.31 8.37
CA GLU A 176 -37.51 -6.73 8.38
C GLU A 176 -36.46 -7.83 8.49
N THR A 177 -35.42 -7.73 7.65
CA THR A 177 -34.29 -8.65 7.65
C THR A 177 -33.01 -7.88 7.91
N ASN A 178 -32.29 -8.23 8.96
CA ASN A 178 -31.00 -7.61 9.23
C ASN A 178 -29.90 -8.23 8.36
N LEU A 179 -29.06 -7.36 7.80
CA LEU A 179 -27.98 -7.71 6.90
C LEU A 179 -26.65 -7.20 7.48
N PRO A 180 -25.73 -8.10 7.88
CA PRO A 180 -24.40 -7.70 8.27
C PRO A 180 -23.58 -7.31 7.03
N ILE A 181 -22.74 -6.28 7.18
CA ILE A 181 -21.85 -5.80 6.12
C ILE A 181 -20.53 -5.31 6.70
N ASN A 182 -19.46 -5.59 5.97
CA ASN A 182 -18.13 -5.08 6.28
C ASN A 182 -17.83 -3.88 5.38
N LEU A 183 -17.84 -2.68 5.96
CA LEU A 183 -17.63 -1.42 5.26
C LEU A 183 -16.12 -1.12 5.20
N PRO A 184 -15.50 -1.02 4.02
CA PRO A 184 -14.08 -0.71 3.90
C PRO A 184 -13.74 0.66 4.50
N ALA A 185 -12.75 0.70 5.38
CA ALA A 185 -12.43 1.89 6.16
C ALA A 185 -10.91 2.13 6.30
N ASN A 186 -10.52 3.40 6.25
CA ASN A 186 -9.16 3.85 6.54
C ASN A 186 -9.17 5.30 7.02
N ARG A 187 -8.25 5.63 7.93
CA ARG A 187 -7.99 7.01 8.35
C ARG A 187 -6.73 7.54 7.67
N PHE A 188 -6.89 8.13 6.48
CA PHE A 188 -5.76 8.64 5.69
C PHE A 188 -5.11 9.86 6.33
N TYR A 189 -5.89 10.67 7.04
CA TYR A 189 -5.40 11.82 7.79
C TYR A 189 -4.81 11.37 9.14
N VAL A 190 -3.51 11.61 9.35
CA VAL A 190 -2.84 11.30 10.62
C VAL A 190 -2.77 12.56 11.47
N ALA A 191 -3.71 12.67 12.43
CA ALA A 191 -3.69 13.74 13.42
C ALA A 191 -2.46 13.64 14.33
N SER A 192 -2.06 14.77 14.92
CA SER A 192 -1.06 14.79 15.99
C SER A 192 -1.51 13.95 17.18
N GLU A 193 -0.55 13.44 17.96
CA GLU A 193 -0.82 12.52 19.08
C GLU A 193 -1.89 13.06 20.05
N ALA A 194 -1.81 14.33 20.41
CA ALA A 194 -2.78 15.00 21.30
C ALA A 194 -4.21 15.07 20.72
N ARG A 195 -4.37 15.02 19.39
CA ARG A 195 -5.66 15.12 18.69
C ARG A 195 -6.09 13.80 18.04
N ARG A 196 -5.35 12.72 18.27
CA ARG A 196 -5.65 11.42 17.70
C ARG A 196 -6.95 10.88 18.32
N PRO A 197 -7.95 10.49 17.51
CA PRO A 197 -9.19 9.93 18.04
C PRO A 197 -8.94 8.54 18.63
N ASN A 198 -9.77 8.15 19.61
CA ASN A 198 -9.74 6.79 20.15
C ASN A 198 -10.45 5.83 19.17
N PRO A 199 -9.74 4.85 18.58
CA PRO A 199 -10.32 3.97 17.56
C PRO A 199 -11.47 3.08 18.07
N THR A 200 -11.59 2.87 19.39
CA THR A 200 -12.71 2.10 19.96
C THR A 200 -13.98 2.91 20.14
N LYS A 201 -13.88 4.25 20.20
CA LYS A 201 -15.02 5.16 20.45
C LYS A 201 -15.42 5.97 19.22
N THR A 202 -14.48 6.24 18.32
CA THR A 202 -14.71 7.05 17.12
C THR A 202 -14.66 6.16 15.89
N PRO A 203 -15.63 6.26 14.96
CA PRO A 203 -15.62 5.48 13.73
C PRO A 203 -14.37 5.77 12.91
N THR A 204 -13.87 4.75 12.22
CA THR A 204 -12.86 4.96 11.18
C THR A 204 -13.57 5.48 9.93
N PRO A 205 -13.07 6.55 9.29
CA PRO A 205 -13.66 7.05 8.06
C PRO A 205 -13.80 5.94 7.00
N LEU A 206 -14.98 5.83 6.40
CA LEU A 206 -15.26 4.85 5.36
C LEU A 206 -14.69 5.32 4.02
N LEU A 207 -14.23 4.39 3.19
CA LEU A 207 -13.82 4.70 1.82
C LEU A 207 -14.97 5.31 1.02
N ALA A 208 -16.21 4.87 1.26
CA ALA A 208 -17.40 5.43 0.66
C ALA A 208 -17.55 6.93 0.96
N TRP A 209 -17.27 7.37 2.20
CA TRP A 209 -17.32 8.79 2.58
C TRP A 209 -16.29 9.62 1.82
N TYR A 210 -15.11 9.06 1.53
CA TYR A 210 -14.13 9.72 0.66
C TYR A 210 -14.65 9.85 -0.78
N VAL A 211 -15.32 8.83 -1.32
CA VAL A 211 -15.92 8.89 -2.66
C VAL A 211 -17.04 9.94 -2.70
N PHE A 212 -17.90 9.99 -1.68
CA PHE A 212 -18.95 11.01 -1.56
C PHE A 212 -18.37 12.43 -1.42
N ALA A 213 -17.22 12.58 -0.75
CA ALA A 213 -16.51 13.86 -0.65
C ALA A 213 -15.92 14.37 -1.98
N GLU A 214 -15.88 13.54 -3.02
CA GLU A 214 -15.47 13.95 -4.37
C GLU A 214 -16.64 14.02 -5.35
N TYR A 215 -17.64 13.13 -5.26
CA TYR A 215 -18.72 13.05 -6.26
C TYR A 215 -20.10 13.43 -5.70
N GLY A 216 -20.28 13.52 -4.38
CA GLY A 216 -21.61 13.54 -3.76
C GLY A 216 -22.26 12.15 -3.75
N PHE A 217 -23.33 11.99 -2.98
CA PHE A 217 -24.02 10.71 -2.86
C PHE A 217 -24.77 10.33 -4.14
N SER A 218 -25.48 11.27 -4.75
CA SER A 218 -26.27 11.07 -5.99
C SER A 218 -25.41 10.57 -7.14
N GLU A 219 -24.33 11.29 -7.44
CA GLU A 219 -23.47 10.94 -8.56
C GLU A 219 -22.79 9.60 -8.32
N THR A 220 -22.40 9.30 -7.08
CA THR A 220 -21.79 8.03 -6.69
C THR A 220 -22.74 6.85 -6.90
N MET A 221 -24.00 6.97 -6.46
CA MET A 221 -25.04 5.95 -6.66
C MET A 221 -25.34 5.71 -8.14
N ARG A 222 -25.40 6.77 -8.95
CA ARG A 222 -25.64 6.64 -10.40
C ARG A 222 -24.44 6.08 -11.14
N LYS A 223 -23.24 6.64 -10.91
CA LYS A 223 -22.01 6.36 -11.67
C LYS A 223 -21.40 5.01 -11.33
N PHE A 224 -21.33 4.68 -10.04
CA PHE A 224 -20.67 3.47 -9.55
C PHE A 224 -21.66 2.45 -9.01
N GLY A 225 -22.72 2.91 -8.34
CA GLY A 225 -23.81 2.06 -7.84
C GLY A 225 -24.70 1.47 -8.93
N GLU A 226 -24.76 2.09 -10.11
CA GLU A 226 -25.71 1.75 -11.18
C GLU A 226 -27.16 1.67 -10.69
N CYS A 227 -27.55 2.54 -9.75
CA CYS A 227 -28.88 2.53 -9.14
C CYS A 227 -29.51 3.93 -9.14
N ASP A 228 -30.82 3.96 -9.35
CA ASP A 228 -31.69 5.03 -8.88
C ASP A 228 -31.95 4.85 -7.39
N TYR A 229 -32.21 5.96 -6.69
CA TYR A 229 -32.47 5.93 -5.26
C TYR A 229 -33.43 7.03 -4.82
N ALA A 230 -34.05 6.84 -3.67
CA ALA A 230 -34.81 7.85 -2.94
C ALA A 230 -34.54 7.74 -1.44
N ILE A 231 -34.50 8.87 -0.75
CA ILE A 231 -34.24 8.95 0.70
C ILE A 231 -35.31 9.80 1.33
N GLY A 232 -35.80 9.37 2.49
CA GLY A 232 -36.77 10.14 3.24
C GLY A 232 -37.07 9.49 4.59
N ASP A 233 -38.11 10.00 5.21
CA ASP A 233 -38.69 9.38 6.40
C ASP A 233 -39.09 7.92 6.11
N ARG A 234 -38.85 7.05 7.09
CA ARG A 234 -39.09 5.62 6.97
C ARG A 234 -40.51 5.29 6.53
N ASP A 235 -41.52 5.92 7.13
CA ASP A 235 -42.92 5.63 6.82
C ASP A 235 -43.29 6.12 5.42
N ALA A 236 -42.77 7.29 5.02
CA ALA A 236 -42.97 7.83 3.67
C ALA A 236 -42.35 6.93 2.60
N ILE A 237 -41.13 6.42 2.82
CA ILE A 237 -40.46 5.52 1.88
C ILE A 237 -41.20 4.20 1.73
N ILE A 238 -41.66 3.62 2.84
CA ILE A 238 -42.44 2.36 2.86
C ILE A 238 -43.75 2.51 2.08
N GLN A 239 -44.40 3.68 2.13
CA GLN A 239 -45.67 3.92 1.44
C GLN A 239 -45.50 4.24 -0.06
N GLN A 240 -44.46 5.00 -0.42
CA GLN A 240 -44.29 5.50 -1.78
C GLN A 240 -43.60 4.52 -2.73
N TYR A 241 -42.69 3.70 -2.19
CA TYR A 241 -41.84 2.79 -2.97
C TYR A 241 -42.17 1.34 -2.62
N SER A 242 -42.25 0.47 -3.62
CA SER A 242 -42.74 -0.90 -3.47
C SER A 242 -41.88 -1.90 -4.26
N GLU A 243 -41.73 -3.12 -3.72
CA GLU A 243 -40.85 -4.13 -4.32
C GLU A 243 -41.33 -4.63 -5.70
N ASP A 244 -42.64 -4.65 -5.94
CA ASP A 244 -43.31 -5.00 -7.19
C ASP A 244 -42.87 -4.11 -8.36
N LYS A 245 -42.55 -2.85 -8.07
CA LYS A 245 -42.00 -1.86 -9.00
C LYS A 245 -40.48 -1.97 -9.16
N GLY A 246 -39.86 -2.95 -8.51
CA GLY A 246 -38.43 -3.25 -8.56
C GLY A 246 -37.58 -2.47 -7.55
N TRP A 247 -38.19 -1.82 -6.56
CA TRP A 247 -37.47 -1.11 -5.50
C TRP A 247 -37.08 -2.06 -4.36
N LYS A 248 -35.93 -1.81 -3.73
CA LYS A 248 -35.53 -2.44 -2.47
C LYS A 248 -35.36 -1.37 -1.42
N LEU A 249 -35.94 -1.61 -0.24
CA LEU A 249 -35.98 -0.63 0.84
C LEU A 249 -35.00 -1.03 1.93
N PHE A 250 -34.27 -0.03 2.44
CA PHE A 250 -33.23 -0.20 3.44
C PHE A 250 -33.39 0.85 4.54
N GLY A 251 -33.05 0.50 5.77
CA GLY A 251 -33.09 1.41 6.90
C GLY A 251 -32.08 1.04 7.96
N SER A 252 -31.87 1.97 8.89
CA SER A 252 -31.10 1.69 10.11
C SER A 252 -31.89 0.78 11.05
N LYS A 253 -31.16 0.00 11.85
CA LYS A 253 -31.70 -0.77 12.98
C LYS A 253 -32.20 0.12 14.12
N GLY A 254 -31.80 1.39 14.14
CA GLY A 254 -32.17 2.35 15.17
C GLY A 254 -31.49 2.10 16.52
N LEU A 255 -30.28 1.54 16.52
CA LEU A 255 -29.48 1.26 17.73
C LEU A 255 -28.10 1.91 17.65
N ALA A 256 -27.59 2.37 18.80
CA ALA A 256 -26.24 2.91 18.91
C ALA A 256 -25.19 1.80 18.70
N ILE A 257 -24.18 2.07 17.87
CA ILE A 257 -23.15 1.09 17.45
C ILE A 257 -21.91 1.11 18.38
N GLY A 258 -21.99 1.82 19.51
CA GLY A 258 -20.88 1.97 20.48
C GLY A 258 -19.73 2.90 20.01
N LYS A 259 -19.66 3.18 18.70
CA LYS A 259 -18.86 4.26 18.12
C LYS A 259 -19.75 5.42 17.74
N SER A 260 -19.24 6.64 17.89
CA SER A 260 -19.97 7.84 17.52
C SER A 260 -19.04 9.02 17.24
N ILE A 261 -19.55 9.95 16.43
CA ILE A 261 -18.99 11.26 16.14
C ILE A 261 -19.73 12.31 16.99
N THR A 262 -21.06 12.17 17.09
CA THR A 262 -21.97 12.98 17.91
C THR A 262 -22.80 12.08 18.82
N PRO A 263 -23.44 12.60 19.88
CA PRO A 263 -24.44 11.84 20.62
C PRO A 263 -25.44 11.16 19.69
N TYR A 264 -25.82 9.92 20.03
CA TYR A 264 -26.72 9.13 19.19
C TYR A 264 -28.09 9.79 19.10
N VAL A 265 -28.53 10.05 17.88
CA VAL A 265 -29.87 10.52 17.53
C VAL A 265 -30.39 9.61 16.43
N ASN A 266 -31.56 9.01 16.63
CA ASN A 266 -32.18 8.20 15.60
C ASN A 266 -32.71 9.12 14.49
N CYS A 267 -32.13 9.05 13.30
CA CYS A 267 -32.55 9.87 12.16
C CYS A 267 -33.90 9.46 11.56
N GLY A 268 -34.39 8.25 11.83
CA GLY A 268 -35.66 7.77 11.26
C GLY A 268 -35.66 7.62 9.73
N LEU A 269 -34.49 7.63 9.08
CA LEU A 269 -34.38 7.63 7.62
C LEU A 269 -34.41 6.21 7.04
N ALA A 270 -35.01 6.10 5.84
CA ALA A 270 -34.92 4.94 4.98
C ALA A 270 -34.49 5.33 3.56
N ILE A 271 -33.95 4.36 2.84
CA ILE A 271 -33.43 4.50 1.49
C ILE A 271 -34.11 3.46 0.61
N ALA A 272 -34.79 3.90 -0.44
CA ALA A 272 -35.23 3.04 -1.53
C ALA A 272 -34.16 3.04 -2.63
N ALA A 273 -33.83 1.89 -3.19
CA ALA A 273 -32.92 1.79 -4.33
C ALA A 273 -33.47 0.86 -5.41
N LYS A 274 -33.18 1.15 -6.67
CA LYS A 274 -33.58 0.36 -7.82
C LYS A 274 -32.43 0.32 -8.84
N PRO A 275 -32.03 -0.87 -9.34
CA PRO A 275 -30.94 -0.96 -10.31
C PRO A 275 -31.37 -0.33 -11.65
N LEU A 276 -30.46 0.41 -12.29
CA LEU A 276 -30.66 0.99 -13.61
C LEU A 276 -30.73 -0.09 -14.70
N ASN A 277 -30.03 -1.21 -14.50
CA ASN A 277 -30.05 -2.33 -15.42
C ASN A 277 -31.20 -3.28 -15.10
N GLU A 278 -32.26 -3.22 -15.91
CA GLU A 278 -33.46 -4.07 -15.78
C GLU A 278 -33.15 -5.58 -15.80
N LYS A 279 -32.04 -6.00 -16.44
CA LYS A 279 -31.62 -7.41 -16.48
C LYS A 279 -31.25 -7.96 -15.11
N ARG A 280 -30.98 -7.11 -14.11
CA ARG A 280 -30.68 -7.51 -12.72
C ARG A 280 -31.92 -7.92 -11.94
N ARG A 281 -33.14 -7.84 -12.52
CA ARG A 281 -34.40 -8.29 -11.89
C ARG A 281 -34.62 -7.75 -10.46
N GLY A 282 -34.19 -6.51 -10.20
CA GLY A 282 -34.31 -5.88 -8.89
C GLY A 282 -33.18 -6.20 -7.90
N GLU A 283 -32.15 -6.96 -8.28
CA GLU A 283 -30.96 -7.17 -7.45
C GLU A 283 -30.09 -5.91 -7.42
N ILE A 284 -29.82 -5.43 -6.20
CA ILE A 284 -28.97 -4.26 -5.97
C ILE A 284 -27.49 -4.67 -6.13
N PRO A 285 -26.70 -3.94 -6.93
CA PRO A 285 -25.26 -4.18 -7.04
C PRO A 285 -24.58 -4.07 -5.67
N ASN A 286 -23.62 -4.95 -5.39
CA ASN A 286 -22.92 -5.00 -4.10
C ASN A 286 -22.28 -3.65 -3.73
N VAL A 287 -21.74 -2.93 -4.71
CA VAL A 287 -21.18 -1.59 -4.50
C VAL A 287 -22.24 -0.55 -4.11
N ALA A 288 -23.44 -0.59 -4.68
CA ALA A 288 -24.55 0.27 -4.26
C ALA A 288 -25.00 -0.08 -2.83
N GLN A 289 -25.05 -1.36 -2.49
CA GLN A 289 -25.36 -1.83 -1.15
C GLN A 289 -24.34 -1.31 -0.11
N GLN A 290 -23.05 -1.27 -0.46
CA GLN A 290 -22.00 -0.65 0.36
C GLN A 290 -22.21 0.85 0.55
N TYR A 291 -22.65 1.58 -0.47
CA TYR A 291 -22.93 3.03 -0.36
C TYR A 291 -24.16 3.32 0.51
N ILE A 292 -25.24 2.57 0.31
CA ILE A 292 -26.45 2.65 1.12
C ILE A 292 -26.10 2.39 2.59
N ALA A 293 -25.39 1.30 2.87
CA ALA A 293 -24.95 0.96 4.21
C ALA A 293 -24.00 2.01 4.80
N ALA A 294 -23.12 2.63 4.00
CA ALA A 294 -22.22 3.69 4.46
C ALA A 294 -22.95 4.98 4.85
N LEU A 295 -24.05 5.32 4.18
CA LEU A 295 -24.91 6.45 4.55
C LEU A 295 -25.73 6.15 5.82
N LEU A 296 -26.32 4.95 5.91
CA LEU A 296 -27.03 4.50 7.12
C LEU A 296 -26.08 4.41 8.33
N TYR A 297 -24.84 3.96 8.12
CA TYR A 297 -23.81 3.97 9.15
C TYR A 297 -23.54 5.40 9.65
N LEU A 298 -23.50 6.40 8.76
CA LEU A 298 -23.36 7.81 9.16
C LEU A 298 -24.56 8.27 10.00
N CYS A 299 -25.78 7.86 9.66
CA CYS A 299 -26.98 8.18 10.44
C CYS A 299 -26.86 7.66 11.88
N ASP A 300 -26.30 6.46 12.06
CA ASP A 300 -26.18 5.86 13.40
C ASP A 300 -24.99 6.37 14.22
N VAL A 301 -23.91 6.82 13.58
CA VAL A 301 -22.73 7.34 14.30
C VAL A 301 -22.69 8.86 14.39
N GLY A 302 -23.43 9.58 13.55
CA GLY A 302 -23.35 11.03 13.37
C GLY A 302 -24.69 11.65 13.01
N GLY A 303 -25.80 11.08 13.48
CA GLY A 303 -27.15 11.44 13.06
C GLY A 303 -27.53 12.92 13.22
N GLU A 304 -26.94 13.62 14.19
CA GLU A 304 -27.11 15.07 14.39
C GLU A 304 -26.63 15.90 13.20
N PHE A 305 -25.66 15.40 12.43
CA PHE A 305 -25.15 16.08 11.25
C PHE A 305 -25.94 15.81 9.98
N ILE A 306 -26.81 14.80 9.96
CA ILE A 306 -27.49 14.40 8.73
C ILE A 306 -28.44 15.49 8.27
N ASP A 307 -28.18 15.98 7.06
CA ASP A 307 -28.99 16.94 6.34
C ASP A 307 -29.15 16.42 4.91
N LEU A 308 -30.38 16.06 4.53
CA LEU A 308 -30.66 15.44 3.23
C LEU A 308 -30.32 16.38 2.07
N ASP A 309 -30.43 17.70 2.28
CA ASP A 309 -30.12 18.71 1.26
C ASP A 309 -28.61 18.83 1.01
N LYS A 310 -27.78 18.30 1.91
CA LYS A 310 -26.32 18.33 1.84
C LYS A 310 -25.67 17.02 1.41
N LEU A 311 -26.44 16.00 1.04
CA LEU A 311 -25.87 14.70 0.65
C LEU A 311 -25.03 14.77 -0.64
N ASP A 312 -25.24 15.78 -1.48
CA ASP A 312 -24.40 16.05 -2.66
C ASP A 312 -23.37 17.14 -2.43
N ASP A 313 -23.36 17.75 -1.25
CA ASP A 313 -22.33 18.71 -0.88
C ASP A 313 -21.03 17.96 -0.54
N LYS A 314 -20.02 18.14 -1.40
CA LYS A 314 -18.68 17.61 -1.18
C LYS A 314 -18.11 18.06 0.17
N TYR A 315 -18.39 19.31 0.57
CA TYR A 315 -17.88 19.88 1.81
C TYR A 315 -18.43 19.15 3.04
N PHE A 316 -19.72 18.84 3.06
CA PHE A 316 -20.36 18.06 4.12
C PHE A 316 -19.60 16.75 4.39
N TRP A 317 -19.35 15.96 3.34
CA TRP A 317 -18.64 14.69 3.47
C TRP A 317 -17.17 14.83 3.91
N ARG A 318 -16.48 15.88 3.45
CA ARG A 318 -15.12 16.20 3.91
C ARG A 318 -15.10 16.49 5.41
N MET A 319 -16.12 17.17 5.92
CA MET A 319 -16.26 17.44 7.35
C MET A 319 -16.58 16.17 8.16
N MET A 320 -17.43 15.27 7.64
CA MET A 320 -17.70 13.98 8.30
C MET A 320 -16.42 13.14 8.44
N VAL A 321 -15.60 13.09 7.39
CA VAL A 321 -14.26 12.47 7.44
C VAL A 321 -13.38 13.16 8.49
N GLY A 322 -13.42 14.50 8.56
CA GLY A 322 -12.67 15.29 9.54
C GLY A 322 -13.03 14.96 10.98
N HIS A 323 -14.33 14.93 11.30
CA HIS A 323 -14.80 14.60 12.64
C HIS A 323 -14.49 13.15 13.04
N ALA A 324 -14.42 12.21 12.09
CA ALA A 324 -13.97 10.84 12.33
C ALA A 324 -12.43 10.68 12.40
N SER A 325 -11.68 11.69 11.94
CA SER A 325 -10.22 11.67 11.85
C SER A 325 -9.51 12.45 12.95
N ILE A 326 -10.18 13.43 13.56
CA ILE A 326 -9.61 14.36 14.54
C ILE A 326 -10.52 14.41 15.77
N LYS A 327 -9.93 14.30 16.96
CA LYS A 327 -10.68 14.39 18.23
C LYS A 327 -11.45 15.71 18.34
N ALA A 328 -12.73 15.63 18.71
CA ALA A 328 -13.60 16.77 18.97
C ALA A 328 -13.01 17.67 20.10
N GLY A 329 -12.92 18.97 19.83
CA GLY A 329 -12.33 19.96 20.76
C GLY A 329 -11.51 21.06 20.10
N GLY A 330 -11.32 21.03 18.77
CA GLY A 330 -10.71 22.12 18.01
C GLY A 330 -11.71 23.16 17.51
N ASN A 331 -11.23 24.37 17.20
CA ASN A 331 -12.00 25.37 16.46
C ASN A 331 -12.44 24.79 15.10
N LEU A 332 -13.73 24.88 14.78
CA LEU A 332 -14.31 24.36 13.53
C LEU A 332 -13.53 24.88 12.32
N THR A 333 -13.22 26.17 12.24
CA THR A 333 -12.45 26.79 11.14
C THR A 333 -11.09 26.13 10.93
N HIS A 334 -10.48 25.59 11.99
CA HIS A 334 -9.22 24.89 11.87
C HIS A 334 -9.39 23.47 11.29
N LEU A 335 -10.47 22.78 11.63
CA LEU A 335 -10.82 21.48 11.03
C LEU A 335 -11.07 21.64 9.53
N GLU A 336 -11.81 22.68 9.14
CA GLU A 336 -12.12 23.00 7.74
C GLU A 336 -10.85 23.17 6.92
N LYS A 337 -9.90 23.97 7.42
CA LYS A 337 -8.60 24.15 6.76
C LYS A 337 -7.82 22.84 6.65
N GLN A 338 -7.77 22.04 7.71
CA GLN A 338 -7.07 20.75 7.69
C GLN A 338 -7.69 19.77 6.69
N MET A 339 -9.03 19.76 6.56
CA MET A 339 -9.72 18.91 5.60
C MET A 339 -9.56 19.41 4.17
N ALA A 340 -9.57 20.73 3.93
CA ALA A 340 -9.24 21.29 2.63
C ALA A 340 -7.83 20.85 2.18
N ASP A 341 -6.81 21.05 3.02
CA ASP A 341 -5.43 20.63 2.72
C ASP A 341 -5.32 19.12 2.50
N HIS A 342 -6.04 18.32 3.30
CA HIS A 342 -6.06 16.87 3.17
C HIS A 342 -6.66 16.41 1.83
N PHE A 343 -7.83 16.93 1.46
CA PHE A 343 -8.50 16.55 0.22
C PHE A 343 -7.78 17.09 -1.02
N ASP A 344 -7.13 18.25 -0.93
CA ASP A 344 -6.25 18.76 -1.99
C ASP A 344 -5.04 17.85 -2.25
N SER A 345 -4.56 17.14 -1.22
CA SER A 345 -3.53 16.10 -1.34
C SER A 345 -4.10 14.77 -1.86
N MET A 346 -5.37 14.46 -1.56
CA MET A 346 -6.05 13.27 -2.05
C MET A 346 -6.42 13.36 -3.53
N ASN A 347 -6.78 14.56 -3.99
CA ASN A 347 -7.09 14.88 -5.38
C ASN A 347 -5.84 14.93 -6.28
N GLU A 348 -4.63 14.81 -5.71
CA GLU A 348 -3.47 14.45 -6.52
C GLU A 348 -3.70 13.04 -7.07
N GLY A 349 -3.83 12.98 -8.40
CA GLY A 349 -4.03 11.75 -9.15
C GLY A 349 -3.03 10.66 -8.75
N LEU A 350 -3.39 9.41 -9.00
CA LEU A 350 -2.45 8.31 -8.85
C LEU A 350 -1.29 8.52 -9.83
N ASP A 351 -0.07 8.29 -9.36
CA ASP A 351 1.10 8.40 -10.23
C ASP A 351 1.04 7.34 -11.33
N GLN A 352 1.58 7.68 -12.51
CA GLN A 352 1.50 6.82 -13.69
C GLN A 352 2.12 5.43 -13.46
N THR A 353 3.14 5.33 -12.61
CA THR A 353 3.80 4.06 -12.28
C THR A 353 2.85 3.16 -11.49
N SER A 354 2.13 3.72 -10.49
CA SER A 354 1.10 3.00 -9.76
C SER A 354 -0.05 2.56 -10.67
N ILE A 355 -0.53 3.43 -11.58
CA ILE A 355 -1.58 3.08 -12.55
C ILE A 355 -1.15 1.92 -13.44
N GLN A 356 0.07 1.96 -13.99
CA GLN A 356 0.61 0.88 -14.83
C GLN A 356 0.69 -0.45 -14.06
N ARG A 357 1.17 -0.42 -12.81
CA ARG A 357 1.25 -1.61 -11.94
C ARG A 357 -0.12 -2.24 -11.67
N PHE A 358 -1.14 -1.42 -11.43
CA PHE A 358 -2.51 -1.91 -11.29
C PHE A 358 -3.05 -2.49 -12.61
N ALA A 359 -2.78 -1.84 -13.74
CA ALA A 359 -3.20 -2.30 -15.06
C ALA A 359 -2.58 -3.67 -15.43
N GLU A 360 -1.32 -3.93 -15.06
CA GLU A 360 -0.66 -5.25 -15.21
C GLU A 360 -1.38 -6.40 -14.47
N GLN A 361 -2.29 -6.06 -13.57
CA GLN A 361 -3.09 -7.00 -12.78
C GLN A 361 -4.57 -6.89 -13.11
N ARG A 362 -4.90 -6.25 -14.24
CA ARG A 362 -6.27 -6.02 -14.72
C ARG A 362 -7.10 -5.14 -13.79
N ILE A 363 -6.46 -4.33 -12.95
CA ILE A 363 -7.10 -3.29 -12.15
C ILE A 363 -6.98 -1.98 -12.93
N VAL A 364 -8.08 -1.56 -13.55
CA VAL A 364 -8.11 -0.34 -14.37
C VAL A 364 -8.70 0.79 -13.55
N VAL A 365 -7.87 1.75 -13.16
CA VAL A 365 -8.24 2.93 -12.37
C VAL A 365 -7.54 4.17 -12.91
N LYS A 366 -8.23 5.30 -12.95
CA LYS A 366 -7.68 6.59 -13.40
C LYS A 366 -7.17 7.44 -12.25
N ASP A 367 -7.83 7.36 -11.10
CA ASP A 367 -7.55 8.17 -9.93
C ASP A 367 -7.74 7.36 -8.62
N ARG A 368 -7.49 8.02 -7.50
CA ARG A 368 -7.56 7.41 -6.18
C ARG A 368 -8.97 7.02 -5.77
N TYR A 369 -9.98 7.76 -6.23
CA TYR A 369 -11.38 7.48 -5.91
C TYR A 369 -11.92 6.30 -6.70
N GLU A 370 -11.49 6.13 -7.96
CA GLU A 370 -11.74 4.91 -8.73
C GLU A 370 -11.06 3.70 -8.07
N LEU A 371 -9.85 3.86 -7.51
CA LEU A 371 -9.22 2.81 -6.71
C LEU A 371 -9.99 2.49 -5.43
N PHE A 372 -10.49 3.50 -4.72
CA PHE A 372 -11.35 3.26 -3.56
C PHE A 372 -12.63 2.53 -3.95
N ASN A 373 -13.26 2.95 -5.05
CA ASN A 373 -14.45 2.27 -5.57
C ASN A 373 -14.15 0.80 -5.95
N TYR A 374 -13.03 0.53 -6.62
CA TYR A 374 -12.61 -0.83 -6.92
C TYR A 374 -12.47 -1.68 -5.66
N ILE A 375 -11.87 -1.13 -4.60
CA ILE A 375 -11.75 -1.80 -3.30
C ILE A 375 -13.14 -2.02 -2.68
N ILE A 376 -14.04 -1.02 -2.71
CA ILE A 376 -15.41 -1.17 -2.17
C ILE A 376 -16.16 -2.30 -2.87
N ALA A 377 -16.09 -2.36 -4.20
CA ALA A 377 -16.79 -3.36 -4.99
C ALA A 377 -16.22 -4.78 -4.81
N ASN A 378 -14.90 -4.92 -4.72
CA ASN A 378 -14.21 -6.21 -4.84
C ASN A 378 -13.56 -6.73 -3.55
N ARG A 379 -13.60 -5.98 -2.43
CA ARG A 379 -12.88 -6.36 -1.20
C ARG A 379 -13.18 -7.79 -0.75
N ALA A 380 -14.46 -8.17 -0.69
CA ALA A 380 -14.86 -9.48 -0.19
C ALA A 380 -14.26 -10.61 -1.05
N GLU A 381 -14.23 -10.44 -2.36
CA GLU A 381 -13.60 -11.37 -3.29
C GLU A 381 -12.09 -11.38 -3.11
N ILE A 382 -11.43 -10.21 -3.12
CA ILE A 382 -9.98 -10.07 -2.94
C ILE A 382 -9.51 -10.78 -1.66
N VAL A 383 -10.20 -10.56 -0.53
CA VAL A 383 -9.84 -11.20 0.75
C VAL A 383 -10.07 -12.71 0.70
N LYS A 384 -11.16 -13.17 0.09
CA LYS A 384 -11.53 -14.59 0.02
C LYS A 384 -10.62 -15.40 -0.92
N THR A 385 -10.22 -14.82 -2.04
CA THR A 385 -9.41 -15.51 -3.07
C THR A 385 -7.91 -15.34 -2.83
N SER A 386 -7.50 -14.50 -1.90
CA SER A 386 -6.08 -14.28 -1.59
C SER A 386 -5.51 -15.45 -0.81
N ASP A 387 -4.64 -16.21 -1.46
CA ASP A 387 -3.78 -17.19 -0.82
C ASP A 387 -2.44 -16.54 -0.45
N LYS A 388 -2.28 -16.25 0.85
CA LYS A 388 -1.10 -15.55 1.40
C LYS A 388 0.15 -16.44 1.40
N ALA A 389 -0.02 -17.76 1.49
CA ALA A 389 1.07 -18.75 1.53
C ALA A 389 1.55 -19.16 0.14
N ASN A 390 0.78 -18.87 -0.91
CA ASN A 390 1.19 -19.16 -2.27
C ASN A 390 2.42 -18.35 -2.68
N MET A 391 3.50 -19.03 -3.08
CA MET A 391 4.74 -18.40 -3.54
C MET A 391 4.75 -18.11 -5.05
N LEU A 392 3.82 -18.68 -5.81
CA LEU A 392 3.72 -18.44 -7.24
C LEU A 392 3.21 -17.03 -7.53
N HIS A 393 3.60 -16.51 -8.70
CA HIS A 393 3.23 -15.21 -9.25
C HIS A 393 3.66 -13.99 -8.43
N LYS A 394 4.37 -14.16 -7.31
CA LYS A 394 5.02 -13.05 -6.61
C LYS A 394 6.15 -12.48 -7.46
N GLU A 395 6.37 -11.18 -7.35
CA GLU A 395 7.45 -10.45 -8.00
C GLU A 395 8.71 -10.51 -7.14
N ILE A 396 9.85 -10.83 -7.73
CA ILE A 396 11.15 -10.64 -7.07
C ILE A 396 11.60 -9.19 -7.25
N SER A 397 11.93 -8.51 -6.16
CA SER A 397 12.37 -7.11 -6.18
C SER A 397 13.36 -6.83 -5.07
N SER A 398 14.26 -5.87 -5.28
CA SER A 398 15.24 -5.49 -4.25
C SER A 398 15.39 -3.97 -4.17
N SER A 399 15.73 -3.32 -5.29
CA SER A 399 16.03 -1.88 -5.33
C SER A 399 14.88 -1.00 -4.82
N GLU A 400 13.64 -1.38 -5.11
CA GLU A 400 12.45 -0.64 -4.72
C GLU A 400 12.26 -0.55 -3.20
N PHE A 401 12.65 -1.60 -2.48
CA PHE A 401 12.54 -1.65 -1.03
C PHE A 401 13.73 -0.94 -0.38
N THR A 402 14.92 -1.08 -0.95
CA THR A 402 16.13 -0.39 -0.48
C THR A 402 15.98 1.14 -0.57
N LEU A 403 15.31 1.67 -1.62
CA LEU A 403 15.10 3.10 -1.80
C LEU A 403 13.89 3.69 -1.03
N ASP A 404 13.07 2.89 -0.34
CA ASP A 404 11.78 3.32 0.25
C ASP A 404 11.90 4.57 1.14
N LYS A 405 12.97 4.63 1.96
CA LYS A 405 13.26 5.76 2.86
C LYS A 405 13.53 7.06 2.09
N LEU A 406 14.36 7.00 1.04
CA LEU A 406 14.71 8.16 0.22
C LEU A 406 13.48 8.69 -0.53
N ILE A 407 12.64 7.80 -1.07
CA ILE A 407 11.39 8.17 -1.74
C ILE A 407 10.37 8.74 -0.75
N THR A 408 10.30 8.20 0.47
CA THR A 408 9.45 8.74 1.54
C THR A 408 9.90 10.16 1.92
N ALA A 409 11.21 10.39 2.04
CA ALA A 409 11.76 11.72 2.30
C ALA A 409 11.42 12.72 1.17
N ALA A 410 11.55 12.31 -0.09
CA ALA A 410 11.13 13.11 -1.24
C ALA A 410 9.64 13.49 -1.17
N ASN A 411 8.76 12.55 -0.81
CA ASN A 411 7.34 12.84 -0.69
C ASN A 411 7.00 13.80 0.45
N ARG A 412 7.73 13.74 1.58
CA ARG A 412 7.60 14.71 2.67
C ARG A 412 8.08 16.10 2.26
N PHE A 413 9.20 16.19 1.55
CA PHE A 413 9.65 17.46 0.97
C PHE A 413 8.61 18.07 0.02
N LYS A 414 8.06 17.25 -0.90
CA LYS A 414 6.98 17.66 -1.81
C LYS A 414 5.79 18.25 -1.02
N HIS A 415 5.35 17.53 0.00
CA HIS A 415 4.23 17.91 0.84
C HIS A 415 4.44 19.27 1.54
N ASP A 416 5.61 19.48 2.15
CA ASP A 416 5.93 20.72 2.87
C ASP A 416 6.05 21.93 1.94
N VAL A 417 6.62 21.74 0.74
CA VAL A 417 6.69 22.77 -0.31
C VAL A 417 5.28 23.14 -0.77
N LYS A 418 4.43 22.15 -1.05
CA LYS A 418 3.07 22.37 -1.56
C LYS A 418 2.20 23.12 -0.56
N ASN A 419 2.19 22.69 0.70
CA ASN A 419 1.29 23.21 1.73
C ASN A 419 1.77 24.54 2.32
N THR A 420 2.95 25.00 1.93
CA THR A 420 3.41 26.35 2.26
C THR A 420 2.76 27.37 1.31
N THR A 421 2.07 28.37 1.88
CA THR A 421 1.42 29.46 1.15
C THR A 421 2.46 30.42 0.57
N GLU A 422 3.30 30.99 1.43
CA GLU A 422 4.39 31.89 1.05
C GLU A 422 5.71 31.13 1.04
N LEU A 423 6.09 30.69 -0.15
CA LEU A 423 7.33 30.00 -0.39
C LEU A 423 8.40 31.02 -0.79
N ASN A 424 9.59 30.92 -0.20
CA ASN A 424 10.76 31.70 -0.57
C ASN A 424 12.00 30.79 -0.64
N TYR A 425 13.09 31.32 -1.19
CA TYR A 425 14.33 30.56 -1.39
C TYR A 425 14.85 29.91 -0.09
N GLU A 426 14.91 30.66 1.01
CA GLU A 426 15.44 30.17 2.29
C GLU A 426 14.57 29.08 2.90
N ARG A 427 13.25 29.17 2.73
CA ARG A 427 12.31 28.16 3.21
C ARG A 427 12.43 26.86 2.42
N VAL A 428 12.55 26.93 1.09
CA VAL A 428 12.83 25.75 0.26
C VAL A 428 14.17 25.12 0.65
N LYS A 429 15.22 25.94 0.84
CA LYS A 429 16.54 25.48 1.28
C LYS A 429 16.49 24.77 2.64
N SER A 430 15.72 25.30 3.57
CA SER A 430 15.47 24.67 4.88
C SER A 430 14.78 23.32 4.74
N PHE A 431 13.73 23.23 3.92
CA PHE A 431 13.05 21.95 3.65
C PHE A 431 13.98 20.93 2.98
N MET A 432 14.77 21.34 1.99
CA MET A 432 15.75 20.47 1.33
C MET A 432 16.73 19.89 2.36
N SER A 433 17.28 20.76 3.22
CA SER A 433 18.22 20.35 4.27
C SER A 433 17.58 19.48 5.35
N SER A 434 16.27 19.61 5.58
CA SER A 434 15.53 18.87 6.61
C SER A 434 15.16 17.46 6.16
N HIS A 435 14.79 17.29 4.89
CA HIS A 435 14.32 16.02 4.35
C HIS A 435 15.40 15.17 3.68
N PHE A 436 16.42 15.79 3.09
CA PHE A 436 17.51 15.03 2.44
C PHE A 436 18.76 15.04 3.31
N LYS A 437 18.98 13.96 4.06
CA LYS A 437 20.24 13.76 4.80
C LYS A 437 21.16 12.85 4.00
N LEU A 438 22.45 13.14 4.10
CA LEU A 438 23.50 12.45 3.33
C LEU A 438 23.42 10.92 3.45
N ARG A 439 23.25 10.42 4.68
CA ARG A 439 23.29 8.99 5.02
C ARG A 439 21.91 8.36 5.26
N ASP A 440 20.81 8.97 4.76
CA ASP A 440 19.46 8.40 4.96
C ASP A 440 19.30 6.97 4.43
N ILE A 441 20.07 6.60 3.39
CA ILE A 441 20.10 5.24 2.84
C ILE A 441 20.58 4.19 3.84
N GLU A 442 21.40 4.55 4.84
CA GLU A 442 21.89 3.60 5.85
C GLU A 442 20.75 2.95 6.62
N SER A 443 19.63 3.66 6.76
CA SER A 443 18.43 3.10 7.39
C SER A 443 17.91 1.84 6.69
N ALA A 444 18.21 1.64 5.40
CA ALA A 444 17.85 0.41 4.69
C ALA A 444 18.49 -0.84 5.31
N ALA A 445 19.67 -0.71 5.93
CA ALA A 445 20.33 -1.78 6.67
C ALA A 445 19.47 -2.31 7.83
N TRP A 446 18.71 -1.42 8.47
CA TRP A 446 17.96 -1.69 9.70
C TRP A 446 16.47 -1.86 9.45
N GLU A 447 15.90 -1.04 8.56
CA GLU A 447 14.46 -0.88 8.33
C GLU A 447 13.96 -1.56 7.04
N SER A 448 14.85 -2.04 6.16
CA SER A 448 14.47 -2.55 4.82
C SER A 448 15.00 -3.97 4.57
N ASN A 449 15.39 -4.26 3.32
CA ASN A 449 15.68 -5.59 2.81
C ASN A 449 17.16 -5.99 2.89
N MET A 450 17.87 -5.55 3.92
CA MET A 450 19.28 -5.89 4.14
C MET A 450 19.45 -6.73 5.42
N ILE A 451 20.40 -7.65 5.38
CA ILE A 451 20.82 -8.50 6.51
C ILE A 451 22.32 -8.35 6.70
N GLN A 452 22.77 -8.22 7.95
CA GLN A 452 24.19 -8.16 8.27
C GLN A 452 24.79 -9.56 8.20
N GLU A 453 25.88 -9.71 7.44
CA GLU A 453 26.58 -10.98 7.30
C GLU A 453 27.79 -11.02 8.23
N ALA A 454 27.73 -11.89 9.25
CA ALA A 454 28.79 -12.00 10.26
C ALA A 454 30.03 -12.75 9.72
N THR A 455 29.86 -13.60 8.71
CA THR A 455 30.95 -14.38 8.12
C THR A 455 30.82 -14.38 6.60
N PRO A 456 31.40 -13.38 5.92
CA PRO A 456 31.43 -13.33 4.47
C PRO A 456 32.06 -14.61 3.88
N THR A 457 31.44 -15.16 2.83
CA THR A 457 31.92 -16.34 2.12
C THR A 457 32.32 -16.00 0.69
N ASP A 458 33.31 -16.72 0.15
CA ASP A 458 33.70 -16.61 -1.26
C ASP A 458 32.67 -17.24 -2.22
N CYS A 459 31.69 -17.98 -1.68
CA CYS A 459 30.58 -18.54 -2.44
C CYS A 459 29.21 -18.15 -1.82
N PRO A 460 28.76 -16.89 -2.00
CA PRO A 460 27.49 -16.42 -1.45
C PRO A 460 26.29 -17.28 -1.83
N ILE A 461 26.29 -17.84 -3.03
CA ILE A 461 25.25 -18.77 -3.53
C ILE A 461 25.05 -19.98 -2.61
N ALA A 462 26.10 -20.49 -1.98
CA ALA A 462 26.01 -21.62 -1.05
C ALA A 462 25.50 -21.21 0.33
N ASP A 463 25.57 -19.92 0.67
CA ASP A 463 25.15 -19.38 1.95
C ASP A 463 23.98 -18.40 1.79
N TYR A 464 24.16 -17.09 1.76
CA TYR A 464 23.04 -16.14 1.82
C TYR A 464 22.48 -15.66 0.46
N GLY A 465 23.10 -16.02 -0.67
CA GLY A 465 22.85 -15.42 -1.99
C GLY A 465 21.46 -15.64 -2.58
N PHE A 466 20.70 -16.61 -2.07
CA PHE A 466 19.29 -16.84 -2.43
C PHE A 466 18.33 -16.45 -1.30
N GLY A 467 18.81 -15.71 -0.32
CA GLY A 467 18.05 -15.27 0.84
C GLY A 467 16.89 -14.36 0.44
N VAL A 468 15.72 -14.66 1.01
CA VAL A 468 14.46 -14.07 0.60
C VAL A 468 13.64 -13.64 1.81
N MET A 469 12.93 -12.53 1.66
CA MET A 469 11.97 -12.04 2.64
C MET A 469 10.62 -11.74 2.00
N SER A 470 9.55 -11.98 2.73
CA SER A 470 8.22 -11.54 2.29
C SER A 470 8.09 -10.02 2.42
N GLN A 471 7.32 -9.41 1.53
CA GLN A 471 6.96 -7.99 1.62
C GLN A 471 6.40 -7.60 3.00
N ALA A 472 5.62 -8.48 3.62
CA ALA A 472 5.08 -8.27 4.95
C ALA A 472 6.18 -8.15 6.03
N LYS A 473 7.26 -8.93 5.92
CA LYS A 473 8.43 -8.83 6.82
C LYS A 473 9.18 -7.52 6.65
N VAL A 474 9.33 -7.02 5.41
CA VAL A 474 10.01 -5.74 5.12
C VAL A 474 9.24 -4.55 5.68
N PHE A 475 7.90 -4.58 5.63
CA PHE A 475 7.06 -3.48 6.14
C PHE A 475 6.55 -3.67 7.56
N GLY A 476 6.89 -4.78 8.22
CA GLY A 476 6.56 -5.00 9.63
C GLY A 476 7.46 -4.16 10.55
N PRO A 477 6.99 -3.79 11.75
CA PRO A 477 7.86 -3.20 12.76
C PRO A 477 8.94 -4.23 13.13
N ARG A 478 10.19 -3.99 12.72
CA ARG A 478 11.36 -4.73 13.24
C ARG A 478 11.55 -4.30 14.69
N ASN A 479 11.01 -5.08 15.63
CA ASN A 479 11.21 -4.83 17.06
C ASN A 479 12.69 -5.00 17.39
N ASN A 480 13.28 -4.00 18.05
CA ASN A 480 14.62 -4.06 18.60
C ASN A 480 14.76 -5.28 19.53
N GLY A 481 15.40 -6.35 19.05
CA GLY A 481 15.95 -7.42 19.89
C GLY A 481 14.98 -8.47 20.45
N ARG A 482 13.68 -8.41 20.18
CA ARG A 482 12.78 -9.58 20.34
C ARG A 482 12.47 -10.08 18.95
N ASN A 483 13.00 -11.27 18.62
CA ASN A 483 12.75 -11.97 17.36
C ASN A 483 11.33 -11.69 16.90
N SER A 484 11.17 -11.20 15.67
CA SER A 484 9.93 -11.36 14.94
C SER A 484 9.72 -12.86 14.77
N ASP A 485 9.23 -13.52 15.81
CA ASP A 485 9.06 -14.95 15.84
C ASP A 485 8.17 -15.33 14.68
N PHE A 486 8.59 -16.38 13.96
CA PHE A 486 7.72 -17.07 13.02
C PHE A 486 6.40 -17.36 13.75
N ASN A 487 5.30 -16.79 13.27
CA ASN A 487 3.99 -17.01 13.85
C ASN A 487 3.33 -18.19 13.14
N PRO A 488 3.18 -19.37 13.78
CA PRO A 488 2.57 -20.52 13.13
C PRO A 488 1.09 -20.31 12.80
N ASN A 489 0.44 -19.33 13.46
CA ASN A 489 -0.96 -19.01 13.25
C ASN A 489 -1.18 -17.98 12.13
N ASP A 490 -0.12 -17.42 11.54
CA ASP A 490 -0.27 -16.53 10.39
C ASP A 490 -0.52 -17.37 9.12
N PRO A 491 -1.64 -17.17 8.39
CA PRO A 491 -1.91 -17.92 7.17
C PRO A 491 -0.81 -17.81 6.12
N ALA A 492 -0.03 -16.72 6.10
CA ALA A 492 1.11 -16.57 5.19
C ALA A 492 2.27 -17.54 5.49
N ASN A 493 2.29 -18.11 6.70
CA ASN A 493 3.33 -19.01 7.18
C ASN A 493 2.96 -20.50 7.03
N CYS A 494 1.74 -20.81 6.58
CA CYS A 494 1.32 -22.19 6.31
C CYS A 494 2.14 -22.83 5.18
N ILE A 495 2.30 -24.15 5.24
CA ILE A 495 2.95 -24.92 4.17
C ILE A 495 2.01 -24.95 2.96
N HIS A 496 2.48 -24.47 1.82
CA HIS A 496 1.72 -24.43 0.58
C HIS A 496 2.36 -25.31 -0.50
N GLY A 497 1.54 -25.86 -1.40
CA GLY A 497 1.99 -26.77 -2.46
C GLY A 497 3.01 -26.16 -3.44
N SER A 498 3.14 -24.83 -3.48
CA SER A 498 4.14 -24.13 -4.30
C SER A 498 5.56 -24.20 -3.73
N VAL A 499 5.72 -24.41 -2.43
CA VAL A 499 7.02 -24.31 -1.74
C VAL A 499 8.08 -25.21 -2.38
N PRO A 500 7.81 -26.50 -2.70
CA PRO A 500 8.82 -27.38 -3.30
C PRO A 500 9.30 -26.96 -4.69
N PHE A 501 8.52 -26.17 -5.43
CA PHE A 501 8.82 -25.77 -6.80
C PHE A 501 9.59 -24.46 -6.89
N VAL A 502 9.47 -23.62 -5.86
CA VAL A 502 9.93 -22.23 -5.89
C VAL A 502 11.00 -21.96 -4.84
N MET A 503 10.88 -22.59 -3.67
CA MET A 503 11.75 -22.34 -2.52
C MET A 503 12.70 -23.51 -2.31
N SER A 504 13.82 -23.25 -1.63
CA SER A 504 14.75 -24.28 -1.17
C SER A 504 14.16 -25.01 0.04
N PHE A 505 13.14 -25.85 -0.19
CA PHE A 505 12.34 -26.46 0.87
C PHE A 505 13.13 -27.38 1.82
N GLN A 506 14.28 -27.90 1.40
CA GLN A 506 15.20 -28.68 2.23
C GLN A 506 16.06 -27.82 3.15
N ARG A 507 16.15 -26.52 2.87
CA ARG A 507 16.93 -25.55 3.65
C ARG A 507 16.01 -24.79 4.60
N VAL A 508 15.66 -25.44 5.69
CA VAL A 508 14.87 -24.85 6.76
C VAL A 508 15.79 -24.08 7.71
N THR A 509 15.40 -22.86 8.07
CA THR A 509 16.13 -22.05 9.06
C THR A 509 15.25 -21.74 10.26
N LYS A 510 15.87 -21.40 11.40
CA LYS A 510 15.13 -20.98 12.61
C LYS A 510 14.13 -19.83 12.37
N PRO A 511 14.46 -18.75 11.63
CA PRO A 511 13.50 -17.67 11.37
C PRO A 511 12.42 -18.03 10.33
N ASP A 512 12.64 -19.07 9.52
CA ASP A 512 11.73 -19.50 8.45
C ASP A 512 11.55 -21.04 8.47
N PRO A 513 10.91 -21.59 9.52
CA PRO A 513 10.67 -23.03 9.65
C PRO A 513 9.73 -23.59 8.58
N ASN A 514 8.97 -22.75 7.87
CA ASN A 514 8.14 -23.13 6.73
C ASN A 514 8.93 -23.28 5.40
N ALA A 515 10.26 -23.13 5.45
CA ALA A 515 11.16 -23.22 4.31
C ALA A 515 10.97 -22.14 3.24
N CYS A 516 10.37 -21.00 3.59
CA CYS A 516 10.19 -19.85 2.70
C CYS A 516 11.32 -18.80 2.78
N GLY A 517 12.44 -19.10 3.47
CA GLY A 517 13.54 -18.17 3.65
C GLY A 517 14.54 -18.09 2.48
N PHE A 518 14.53 -19.07 1.57
CA PHE A 518 15.48 -19.15 0.46
C PHE A 518 14.80 -19.60 -0.83
N LEU A 519 15.13 -18.98 -1.96
CA LEU A 519 14.69 -19.44 -3.28
C LEU A 519 15.40 -20.72 -3.68
N ALA A 520 14.74 -21.54 -4.50
CA ALA A 520 15.39 -22.66 -5.15
C ALA A 520 16.40 -22.14 -6.20
N PRO A 521 17.64 -22.67 -6.26
CA PRO A 521 18.62 -22.24 -7.27
C PRO A 521 18.13 -22.43 -8.71
N CYS A 522 17.23 -23.40 -8.93
CA CYS A 522 16.65 -23.73 -10.23
C CYS A 522 15.23 -23.17 -10.44
N VAL A 523 14.81 -22.18 -9.64
CA VAL A 523 13.47 -21.58 -9.75
C VAL A 523 13.16 -21.10 -11.16
N HIS A 524 11.92 -21.30 -11.60
CA HIS A 524 11.44 -20.78 -12.87
C HIS A 524 10.95 -19.34 -12.69
N LEU A 525 11.47 -18.44 -13.52
CA LEU A 525 11.05 -17.04 -13.55
C LEU A 525 10.37 -16.73 -14.88
N ILE A 526 9.16 -16.19 -14.82
CA ILE A 526 8.47 -15.62 -15.97
C ILE A 526 8.99 -14.20 -16.16
N ASN A 527 9.46 -13.90 -17.38
CA ASN A 527 10.05 -12.61 -17.75
C ASN A 527 11.17 -12.15 -16.78
N ASP A 528 11.96 -13.10 -16.27
CA ASP A 528 13.07 -12.85 -15.32
C ASP A 528 12.68 -12.15 -14.02
N LYS A 529 11.38 -12.10 -13.69
CA LYS A 529 10.86 -11.23 -12.63
C LYS A 529 9.78 -11.83 -11.75
N TYR A 530 8.99 -12.77 -12.27
CA TYR A 530 7.86 -13.34 -11.54
C TYR A 530 8.09 -14.82 -11.28
N LEU A 531 7.81 -15.27 -10.04
CA LEU A 531 7.90 -16.68 -9.69
C LEU A 531 6.84 -17.47 -10.48
N GLY A 532 7.27 -18.49 -11.20
CA GLY A 532 6.42 -19.29 -12.07
C GLY A 532 6.56 -20.77 -11.81
N LEU A 533 5.58 -21.52 -12.31
CA LEU A 533 5.65 -22.97 -12.41
C LEU A 533 6.10 -23.33 -13.82
N ARG A 534 6.96 -24.35 -13.96
CA ARG A 534 7.31 -24.84 -15.29
C ARG A 534 6.13 -25.62 -15.89
N PRO A 535 5.91 -25.55 -17.21
CA PRO A 535 4.82 -26.30 -17.85
C PRO A 535 4.84 -27.81 -17.54
N GLU A 536 6.02 -28.41 -17.46
CA GLU A 536 6.20 -29.83 -17.14
C GLU A 536 5.86 -30.19 -15.68
N ASP A 537 5.86 -29.23 -14.77
CA ASP A 537 5.63 -29.44 -13.33
C ASP A 537 4.15 -29.28 -12.93
N VAL A 538 3.27 -28.93 -13.87
CA VAL A 538 1.83 -28.64 -13.60
C VAL A 538 1.12 -29.83 -12.96
N GLU A 539 1.22 -31.02 -13.56
CA GLU A 539 0.57 -32.23 -13.03
C GLU A 539 1.09 -32.59 -11.63
N LEU A 540 2.40 -32.42 -11.40
CA LEU A 540 3.03 -32.69 -10.11
C LEU A 540 2.59 -31.67 -9.04
N TYR A 541 2.46 -30.41 -9.42
CA TYR A 541 1.92 -29.35 -8.55
C TYR A 541 0.47 -29.64 -8.16
N GLU A 542 -0.40 -29.95 -9.12
CA GLU A 542 -1.80 -30.30 -8.86
C GLU A 542 -1.91 -31.54 -7.95
N ALA A 543 -1.10 -32.57 -8.19
CA ALA A 543 -1.05 -33.75 -7.33
C ALA A 543 -0.57 -33.41 -5.91
N THR A 544 0.40 -32.50 -5.77
CA THR A 544 0.93 -32.03 -4.48
C THR A 544 -0.14 -31.26 -3.70
N VAL A 545 -0.83 -30.32 -4.34
CA VAL A 545 -1.94 -29.56 -3.75
C VAL A 545 -3.09 -30.50 -3.34
N SER A 546 -3.44 -31.46 -4.19
CA SER A 546 -4.48 -32.46 -3.89
C SER A 546 -4.13 -33.32 -2.66
N ARG A 547 -2.85 -33.67 -2.49
CA ARG A 547 -2.39 -34.44 -1.32
C ARG A 547 -2.48 -33.61 -0.05
N LEU A 548 -1.96 -32.38 -0.07
CA LEU A 548 -1.96 -31.48 1.09
C LEU A 548 -3.39 -31.19 1.59
N THR A 549 -4.32 -30.91 0.67
CA THR A 549 -5.73 -30.66 0.99
C THR A 549 -6.46 -31.91 1.51
N LYS A 550 -6.17 -33.11 0.99
CA LYS A 550 -6.76 -34.37 1.50
C LYS A 550 -6.27 -34.76 2.89
N SER A 551 -5.03 -34.41 3.25
CA SER A 551 -4.51 -34.65 4.60
C SER A 551 -5.20 -33.78 5.66
N GLU A 552 -5.63 -32.56 5.32
CA GLU A 552 -6.36 -31.69 6.26
C GLU A 552 -7.75 -32.26 6.63
N VAL A 553 -8.40 -32.98 5.72
CA VAL A 553 -9.72 -33.62 5.98
C VAL A 553 -9.60 -34.82 6.95
N LYS A 554 -8.42 -35.42 7.10
CA LYS A 554 -8.19 -36.57 7.99
C LYS A 554 -7.73 -36.19 9.41
N ILE A 555 -7.47 -34.91 9.69
CA ILE A 555 -6.99 -34.43 11.01
C ILE A 555 -8.02 -33.48 11.65
N LYS A 556 -9.32 -33.70 11.40
CA LYS A 556 -10.40 -33.09 12.20
C LYS A 556 -11.04 -34.12 13.12
#